data_AF-A0A1G6BXH3-F1
#
_entry.id   AF-A0A1G6BXH3-F1
#
_cell.length_a   1.000
_cell.length_b   1.000
_cell.length_c   1.000
_cell.angle_alpha   90.00
_cell.angle_beta   90.00
_cell.angle_gamma   90.00
#
_symmetry.space_group_name_H-M   'P 1'
#
loop_
_entity.id
_entity.type
_entity.pdbx_description
1 polymer ?
#
loop_
_entity_poly.entity_id
_entity_poly.type
_entity_poly.pdbx_seq_one_letter_code
_entity_poly.pdbx_strand_id
1 'polypeptide(L)'
;MKKERTKQLSYALRERLEHMAAYGESKRTYKLRTLDMRREARNSLIRQGVPADKIQQKLLHIDAAKDKIFSFSTMSSYIRFVKDFARFVETKTGTSRIKVEESIQYIQPYIEHLKNKGDSANTINLKLSAVCKATGQFVVDYQHPIRRYADVIRGVKPAVRDNFNSKRAAAALELNSAVGLRRAELYRLKVDDITWGKGHAVIKSIGKGGKHNSTFITDCSKLAILEKYYMDALENGRDTLLSSEQMNHDADLHHARAQCAMDEYKRVMEDIKEHPERRIFYKDYVVRFFKENNKPLKENLDKPYNLRGAGKKMLEKQGRETSFDRVAVLYVSVTILHHYRSDTTVQHYLIK
;
A
#
# COMPACT_ATOMS: atom_id res chain seq x y z
N MET A 1 -15.68 14.37 -46.75
CA MET A 1 -14.97 13.81 -45.57
C MET A 1 -14.72 14.92 -44.55
N LYS A 2 -15.36 14.90 -43.37
CA LYS A 2 -15.02 15.85 -42.29
C LYS A 2 -13.59 15.56 -41.83
N LYS A 3 -12.66 16.52 -41.98
CA LYS A 3 -11.33 16.45 -41.35
C LYS A 3 -11.55 16.37 -39.84
N GLU A 4 -11.34 15.19 -39.27
CA GLU A 4 -11.42 14.99 -37.83
C GLU A 4 -10.32 15.84 -37.18
N ARG A 5 -10.71 16.88 -36.43
CA ARG A 5 -9.76 17.78 -35.77
C ARG A 5 -9.02 17.00 -34.69
N THR A 6 -7.69 16.98 -34.74
CA THR A 6 -6.86 16.41 -33.68
C THR A 6 -7.20 17.06 -32.34
N LYS A 7 -7.74 16.26 -31.42
CA LYS A 7 -8.06 16.68 -30.04
C LYS A 7 -6.77 17.06 -29.30
N GLN A 8 -6.89 17.83 -28.23
CA GLN A 8 -5.76 18.00 -27.30
C GLN A 8 -5.36 16.64 -26.74
N LEU A 9 -4.06 16.35 -26.69
CA LEU A 9 -3.52 15.07 -26.22
C LEU A 9 -3.99 14.73 -24.80
N SER A 10 -4.02 15.73 -23.91
CA SER A 10 -4.49 15.58 -22.53
C SER A 10 -5.95 15.12 -22.47
N TYR A 11 -6.81 15.63 -23.36
CA TYR A 11 -8.20 15.24 -23.48
C TYR A 11 -8.32 13.83 -24.07
N ALA A 12 -7.60 13.52 -25.15
CA ALA A 12 -7.63 12.21 -25.79
C ALA A 12 -7.15 11.08 -24.85
N LEU A 13 -6.08 11.31 -24.09
CA LEU A 13 -5.58 10.37 -23.07
C LEU A 13 -6.59 10.18 -21.92
N ARG A 14 -7.22 11.27 -21.47
CA ARG A 14 -8.27 11.22 -20.45
C ARG A 14 -9.47 10.40 -20.92
N GLU A 15 -9.98 10.67 -22.12
CA GLU A 15 -11.12 9.97 -22.72
C GLU A 15 -10.83 8.45 -22.78
N ARG A 16 -9.63 8.06 -23.24
CA ARG A 16 -9.21 6.64 -23.23
C ARG A 16 -9.23 6.02 -21.83
N LEU A 17 -8.77 6.73 -20.80
CA LEU A 17 -8.81 6.23 -19.42
C LEU A 17 -10.25 6.12 -18.90
N GLU A 18 -11.10 7.12 -19.17
CA GLU A 18 -12.50 7.12 -18.73
C GLU A 18 -13.29 5.96 -19.33
N HIS A 19 -13.03 5.60 -20.60
CA HIS A 19 -13.60 4.39 -21.23
C HIS A 19 -13.15 3.07 -20.57
N MET A 20 -12.05 3.07 -19.81
CA MET A 20 -11.57 1.92 -19.06
C MET A 20 -12.16 1.81 -17.64
N ALA A 21 -13.11 2.67 -17.27
CA ALA A 21 -13.77 2.62 -15.97
C ALA A 21 -14.47 1.27 -15.75
N ALA A 22 -14.12 0.60 -14.65
CA ALA A 22 -14.61 -0.72 -14.27
C ALA A 22 -15.09 -0.71 -12.81
N TYR A 23 -15.82 0.34 -12.44
CA TYR A 23 -16.29 0.53 -11.07
C TYR A 23 -17.29 -0.56 -10.69
N GLY A 24 -17.16 -1.11 -9.48
CA GLY A 24 -17.97 -2.24 -9.02
C GLY A 24 -17.49 -3.61 -9.50
N GLU A 25 -16.65 -3.68 -10.53
CA GLU A 25 -16.08 -4.94 -10.99
C GLU A 25 -15.03 -5.50 -10.00
N SER A 26 -15.01 -6.82 -9.82
CA SER A 26 -14.02 -7.48 -8.96
C SER A 26 -12.64 -7.52 -9.61
N LYS A 27 -11.72 -6.67 -9.14
CA LYS A 27 -10.29 -6.72 -9.51
C LYS A 27 -9.67 -8.10 -9.28
N ARG A 28 -10.16 -8.86 -8.28
CA ARG A 28 -9.67 -10.22 -7.99
C ARG A 28 -9.98 -11.17 -9.14
N THR A 29 -11.15 -11.07 -9.76
CA THR A 29 -11.56 -11.92 -10.89
C THR A 29 -10.59 -11.78 -12.06
N TYR A 30 -10.27 -10.53 -12.45
CA TYR A 30 -9.30 -10.28 -13.52
C TYR A 30 -7.89 -10.77 -13.16
N LYS A 31 -7.48 -10.64 -11.89
CA LYS A 31 -6.18 -11.18 -11.45
C LYS A 31 -6.11 -12.69 -11.61
N LEU A 32 -7.19 -13.42 -11.30
CA LEU A 32 -7.25 -14.87 -11.50
C LEU A 32 -7.20 -15.22 -12.99
N ARG A 33 -8.00 -14.54 -13.83
CA ARG A 33 -7.95 -14.69 -15.30
C ARG A 33 -6.54 -14.46 -15.85
N THR A 34 -5.85 -13.40 -15.43
CA THR A 34 -4.45 -13.15 -15.83
C THR A 34 -3.53 -14.31 -15.45
N LEU A 35 -3.71 -14.93 -14.28
CA LEU A 35 -2.90 -16.08 -13.86
C LEU A 35 -3.17 -17.31 -14.72
N ASP A 36 -4.43 -17.59 -15.04
CA ASP A 36 -4.83 -18.71 -15.89
C ASP A 36 -4.30 -18.52 -17.33
N MET A 37 -4.51 -17.35 -17.92
CA MET A 37 -3.96 -17.01 -19.25
C MET A 37 -2.43 -17.13 -19.30
N ARG A 38 -1.73 -16.68 -18.25
CA ARG A 38 -0.27 -16.81 -18.16
C ARG A 38 0.16 -18.26 -18.00
N ARG A 39 -0.59 -19.09 -17.27
CA ARG A 39 -0.31 -20.53 -17.12
C ARG A 39 -0.44 -21.24 -18.46
N GLU A 40 -1.52 -21.00 -19.18
CA GLU A 40 -1.76 -21.57 -20.51
C GLU A 40 -0.69 -21.12 -21.52
N ALA A 41 -0.42 -19.81 -21.59
CA ALA A 41 0.62 -19.27 -22.47
C ALA A 41 2.00 -19.84 -22.13
N ARG A 42 2.34 -19.98 -20.83
CA ARG A 42 3.60 -20.60 -20.41
C ARG A 42 3.72 -22.03 -20.91
N ASN A 43 2.69 -22.85 -20.69
CA ASN A 43 2.70 -24.25 -21.13
C ASN A 43 2.84 -24.37 -22.64
N SER A 44 2.15 -23.52 -23.40
CA SER A 44 2.26 -23.46 -24.86
C SER A 44 3.69 -23.10 -25.30
N LEU A 45 4.27 -22.05 -24.73
CA LEU A 45 5.63 -21.61 -25.07
C LEU A 45 6.71 -22.63 -24.69
N ILE A 46 6.54 -23.36 -23.57
CA ILE A 46 7.43 -24.47 -23.20
C ILE A 46 7.37 -25.57 -24.25
N ARG A 47 6.17 -25.96 -24.71
CA ARG A 47 6.00 -26.97 -25.76
C ARG A 47 6.62 -26.53 -27.10
N GLN A 48 6.65 -25.23 -27.37
CA GLN A 48 7.30 -24.63 -28.54
C GLN A 48 8.82 -24.50 -28.40
N GLY A 49 9.41 -24.95 -27.29
CA GLY A 49 10.86 -24.88 -27.06
C GLY A 49 11.39 -23.46 -26.82
N VAL A 50 10.53 -22.51 -26.44
CA VAL A 50 10.95 -21.12 -26.19
C VAL A 50 11.83 -21.06 -24.92
N PRO A 51 12.99 -20.38 -24.95
CA PRO A 51 13.84 -20.20 -23.77
C PRO A 51 13.12 -19.50 -22.60
N ALA A 52 13.43 -19.91 -21.37
CA ALA A 52 12.72 -19.49 -20.16
C ALA A 52 12.71 -17.95 -19.94
N ASP A 53 13.79 -17.25 -20.29
CA ASP A 53 13.90 -15.80 -20.22
C ASP A 53 12.92 -15.11 -21.19
N LYS A 54 12.80 -15.63 -22.41
CA LYS A 54 11.85 -15.14 -23.44
C LYS A 54 10.41 -15.44 -23.07
N ILE A 55 10.15 -16.59 -22.44
CA ILE A 55 8.83 -16.91 -21.89
C ILE A 55 8.43 -15.83 -20.88
N GLN A 56 9.30 -15.52 -19.92
CA GLN A 56 8.98 -14.55 -18.89
C GLN A 56 8.66 -13.17 -19.49
N GLN A 57 9.40 -12.72 -20.50
CA GLN A 57 9.11 -11.46 -21.22
C GLN A 57 7.72 -11.47 -21.89
N LYS A 58 7.36 -12.56 -22.59
CA LYS A 58 6.03 -12.71 -23.21
C LYS A 58 4.90 -12.71 -22.17
N LEU A 59 5.09 -13.37 -21.04
CA LEU A 59 4.07 -13.43 -19.98
C LEU A 59 3.78 -12.07 -19.34
N LEU A 60 4.75 -11.15 -19.32
CA LEU A 60 4.55 -9.80 -18.78
C LEU A 60 3.55 -8.97 -19.58
N HIS A 61 3.32 -9.32 -20.86
CA HIS A 61 2.35 -8.67 -21.76
C HIS A 61 0.92 -9.21 -21.59
N ILE A 62 0.73 -10.25 -20.77
CA ILE A 62 -0.58 -10.82 -20.52
C ILE A 62 -1.15 -10.18 -19.25
N ASP A 63 -2.20 -9.37 -19.41
CA ASP A 63 -2.97 -8.80 -18.31
C ASP A 63 -4.44 -8.65 -18.70
N ALA A 64 -5.31 -9.47 -18.13
CA ALA A 64 -6.76 -9.39 -18.33
C ALA A 64 -7.36 -8.07 -17.80
N ALA A 65 -6.65 -7.33 -16.94
CA ALA A 65 -7.07 -6.02 -16.44
C ALA A 65 -6.45 -4.84 -17.21
N LYS A 66 -5.84 -5.08 -18.38
CA LYS A 66 -5.11 -4.06 -19.16
C LYS A 66 -5.98 -2.83 -19.43
N ASP A 67 -7.24 -3.04 -19.78
CA ASP A 67 -8.27 -2.06 -20.15
C ASP A 67 -9.21 -1.70 -18.99
N LYS A 68 -8.84 -2.00 -17.74
CA LYS A 68 -9.72 -1.81 -16.57
C LYS A 68 -9.12 -0.88 -15.51
N ILE A 69 -9.95 0.00 -14.95
CA ILE A 69 -9.66 0.89 -13.82
C ILE A 69 -10.79 0.78 -12.79
N PHE A 70 -10.49 0.12 -11.67
CA PHE A 70 -11.49 -0.34 -10.70
C PHE A 70 -11.86 0.68 -9.60
N SER A 71 -11.21 1.85 -9.55
CA SER A 71 -11.44 2.79 -8.45
C SER A 71 -11.34 4.24 -8.90
N PHE A 72 -12.24 5.09 -8.39
CA PHE A 72 -12.25 6.54 -8.64
C PHE A 72 -10.91 7.19 -8.29
N SER A 73 -10.31 6.87 -7.14
CA SER A 73 -9.03 7.45 -6.73
C SER A 73 -7.86 7.13 -7.68
N THR A 74 -7.84 5.90 -8.23
CA THR A 74 -6.87 5.53 -9.29
C THR A 74 -7.16 6.31 -10.56
N MET A 75 -8.43 6.42 -10.99
CA MET A 75 -8.82 7.20 -12.17
C MET A 75 -8.38 8.66 -12.04
N SER A 76 -8.73 9.34 -10.94
CA SER A 76 -8.35 10.74 -10.70
C SER A 76 -6.83 10.92 -10.71
N SER A 77 -6.08 9.98 -10.13
CA SER A 77 -4.61 10.01 -10.15
C SER A 77 -4.07 9.83 -11.57
N TYR A 78 -4.61 8.88 -12.34
CA TYR A 78 -4.18 8.61 -13.71
C TYR A 78 -4.47 9.79 -14.63
N ILE A 79 -5.66 10.40 -14.53
CA ILE A 79 -6.01 11.61 -15.28
C ILE A 79 -5.01 12.74 -14.99
N ARG A 80 -4.61 12.95 -13.74
CA ARG A 80 -3.57 13.94 -13.38
C ARG A 80 -2.23 13.59 -14.03
N PHE A 81 -1.80 12.33 -13.97
CA PHE A 81 -0.51 11.92 -14.51
C PHE A 81 -0.44 11.99 -16.05
N VAL A 82 -1.52 11.67 -16.77
CA VAL A 82 -1.53 11.83 -18.23
C VAL A 82 -1.60 13.29 -18.67
N LYS A 83 -2.17 14.18 -17.85
CA LYS A 83 -2.07 15.64 -18.06
C LYS A 83 -0.63 16.12 -17.94
N ASP A 84 0.11 15.64 -16.93
CA ASP A 84 1.53 15.97 -16.77
C ASP A 84 2.37 15.46 -17.97
N PHE A 85 2.07 14.25 -18.47
CA PHE A 85 2.71 13.72 -19.68
C PHE A 85 2.37 14.55 -20.92
N ALA A 86 1.09 14.89 -21.14
CA ALA A 86 0.68 15.69 -22.28
C ALA A 86 1.35 17.08 -22.29
N ARG A 87 1.49 17.72 -21.11
CA ARG A 87 2.25 18.96 -20.96
C ARG A 87 3.72 18.77 -21.33
N PHE A 88 4.35 17.66 -20.91
CA PHE A 88 5.72 17.36 -21.31
C PHE A 88 5.84 17.22 -22.84
N VAL A 89 4.93 16.47 -23.48
CA VAL A 89 4.92 16.31 -24.95
C VAL A 89 4.79 17.66 -25.65
N GLU A 90 3.90 18.53 -25.18
CA GLU A 90 3.73 19.88 -25.72
C GLU A 90 5.02 20.70 -25.67
N THR A 91 5.85 20.57 -24.63
CA THR A 91 7.17 21.24 -24.58
C THR A 91 8.18 20.69 -25.60
N LYS A 92 7.97 19.48 -26.12
CA LYS A 92 8.84 18.85 -27.12
C LYS A 92 8.39 19.09 -28.55
N THR A 93 7.11 19.34 -28.75
CA THR A 93 6.50 19.45 -30.09
C THR A 93 6.03 20.85 -30.43
N GLY A 94 5.92 21.74 -29.44
CA GLY A 94 5.34 23.07 -29.60
C GLY A 94 3.82 23.08 -29.75
N THR A 95 3.13 21.94 -29.60
CA THR A 95 1.67 21.85 -29.72
C THR A 95 1.07 20.77 -28.83
N SER A 96 -0.08 21.07 -28.23
CA SER A 96 -0.88 20.10 -27.47
C SER A 96 -1.76 19.20 -28.34
N ARG A 97 -1.86 19.43 -29.66
CA ARG A 97 -2.74 18.67 -30.57
C ARG A 97 -1.97 17.60 -31.33
N ILE A 98 -1.70 16.49 -30.65
CA ILE A 98 -0.95 15.34 -31.17
C ILE A 98 -1.79 14.08 -31.00
N LYS A 99 -1.71 13.15 -31.96
CA LYS A 99 -2.38 11.86 -31.86
C LYS A 99 -1.78 11.03 -30.72
N VAL A 100 -2.59 10.20 -30.07
CA VAL A 100 -2.09 9.37 -28.95
C VAL A 100 -0.97 8.44 -29.43
N GLU A 101 -1.08 7.91 -30.65
CA GLU A 101 -0.10 7.03 -31.28
C GLU A 101 1.25 7.73 -31.48
N GLU A 102 1.23 8.97 -31.97
CA GLU A 102 2.43 9.80 -32.13
C GLU A 102 3.06 10.16 -30.78
N SER A 103 2.26 10.23 -29.71
CA SER A 103 2.78 10.54 -28.37
C SER A 103 3.63 9.42 -27.76
N ILE A 104 3.51 8.18 -28.23
CA ILE A 104 4.18 6.99 -27.67
C ILE A 104 5.71 7.14 -27.68
N GLN A 105 6.26 7.76 -28.73
CA GLN A 105 7.71 8.00 -28.86
C GLN A 105 8.29 8.88 -27.72
N TYR A 106 7.44 9.67 -27.05
CA TYR A 106 7.86 10.55 -25.95
C TYR A 106 7.80 9.88 -24.57
N ILE A 107 7.35 8.63 -24.46
CA ILE A 107 7.25 7.94 -23.16
C ILE A 107 8.64 7.73 -22.55
N GLN A 108 9.63 7.22 -23.30
CA GLN A 108 10.99 7.06 -22.79
C GLN A 108 11.66 8.41 -22.46
N PRO A 109 11.60 9.45 -23.33
CA PRO A 109 12.04 10.80 -22.96
C PRO A 109 11.36 11.37 -21.71
N TYR A 110 10.08 11.06 -21.49
CA TYR A 110 9.37 11.50 -20.30
C TYR A 110 9.91 10.82 -19.03
N ILE A 111 10.25 9.53 -19.09
CA ILE A 111 10.87 8.82 -17.96
C ILE A 111 12.20 9.49 -17.58
N GLU A 112 13.05 9.83 -18.55
CA GLU A 112 14.31 10.55 -18.29
C GLU A 112 14.07 11.94 -17.72
N HIS A 113 13.07 12.67 -18.22
CA HIS A 113 12.67 13.95 -17.65
C HIS A 113 12.27 13.82 -16.17
N LEU A 114 11.51 12.78 -15.81
CA LEU A 114 11.12 12.55 -14.42
C LEU A 114 12.32 12.17 -13.53
N LYS A 115 13.29 11.40 -14.05
CA LYS A 115 14.55 11.12 -13.34
C LYS A 115 15.34 12.40 -13.08
N ASN A 116 15.51 13.25 -14.10
CA ASN A 116 16.23 14.52 -14.00
C ASN A 116 15.53 15.52 -13.05
N LYS A 117 14.21 15.44 -12.94
CA LYS A 117 13.42 16.20 -11.97
C LYS A 117 13.64 15.73 -10.51
N GLY A 118 14.25 14.56 -10.30
CA GLY A 118 14.44 13.97 -8.98
C GLY A 118 13.19 13.24 -8.45
N ASP A 119 12.25 12.83 -9.32
CA ASP A 119 11.11 12.03 -8.87
C ASP A 119 11.58 10.64 -8.41
N SER A 120 11.01 10.14 -7.31
CA SER A 120 11.33 8.80 -6.80
C SER A 120 10.96 7.69 -7.79
N ALA A 121 11.62 6.54 -7.70
CA ALA A 121 11.27 5.36 -8.49
C ALA A 121 9.78 4.99 -8.39
N ASN A 122 9.17 5.15 -7.20
CA ASN A 122 7.73 4.92 -7.02
C ASN A 122 6.88 5.92 -7.80
N THR A 123 7.22 7.21 -7.72
CA THR A 123 6.51 8.29 -8.44
C THR A 123 6.60 8.07 -9.95
N ILE A 124 7.80 7.77 -10.46
CA ILE A 124 8.04 7.49 -11.89
C ILE A 124 7.18 6.31 -12.36
N ASN A 125 7.20 5.19 -11.62
CA ASN A 125 6.42 4.01 -11.98
C ASN A 125 4.90 4.26 -11.95
N LEU A 126 4.40 5.09 -11.02
CA LEU A 126 2.98 5.45 -10.96
C LEU A 126 2.56 6.28 -12.18
N LYS A 127 3.37 7.29 -12.55
CA LYS A 127 3.14 8.11 -13.74
C LYS A 127 3.22 7.27 -15.01
N LEU A 128 4.26 6.45 -15.14
CA LEU A 128 4.45 5.54 -16.28
C LEU A 128 3.29 4.56 -16.43
N SER A 129 2.80 3.97 -15.32
CA SER A 129 1.65 3.06 -15.36
C SER A 129 0.39 3.73 -15.94
N ALA A 130 0.15 5.00 -15.59
CA ALA A 130 -0.99 5.76 -16.11
C ALA A 130 -0.82 6.06 -17.61
N VAL A 131 0.37 6.50 -18.01
CA VAL A 131 0.70 6.80 -19.42
C VAL A 131 0.61 5.56 -20.28
N CYS A 132 1.23 4.44 -19.88
CA CYS A 132 1.14 3.16 -20.58
C CYS A 132 -0.31 2.69 -20.71
N LYS A 133 -1.12 2.80 -19.64
CA LYS A 133 -2.53 2.42 -19.72
C LYS A 133 -3.31 3.28 -20.72
N ALA A 134 -3.15 4.60 -20.69
CA ALA A 134 -3.83 5.51 -21.63
C ALA A 134 -3.37 5.36 -23.10
N THR A 135 -2.14 4.90 -23.32
CA THR A 135 -1.52 4.72 -24.66
C THR A 135 -1.56 3.26 -25.14
N GLY A 136 -2.09 2.33 -24.34
CA GLY A 136 -2.13 0.90 -24.67
C GLY A 136 -0.80 0.17 -24.59
N GLN A 137 0.26 0.81 -24.09
CA GLN A 137 1.62 0.26 -23.97
C GLN A 137 1.79 -0.55 -22.68
N PHE A 138 2.88 -1.31 -22.57
CA PHE A 138 3.25 -1.98 -21.32
C PHE A 138 4.43 -1.29 -20.66
N VAL A 139 4.40 -1.21 -19.33
CA VAL A 139 5.49 -0.62 -18.54
C VAL A 139 6.82 -1.34 -18.80
N VAL A 140 6.76 -2.64 -19.11
CA VAL A 140 7.94 -3.49 -19.32
C VAL A 140 8.71 -3.18 -20.60
N ASP A 141 8.11 -2.43 -21.52
CA ASP A 141 8.71 -2.03 -22.79
C ASP A 141 9.67 -0.84 -22.63
N TYR A 142 9.72 -0.24 -21.44
CA TYR A 142 10.48 0.98 -21.16
C TYR A 142 11.57 0.76 -20.11
N GLN A 143 12.67 1.49 -20.27
CA GLN A 143 13.75 1.49 -19.29
C GLN A 143 13.42 2.48 -18.16
N HIS A 144 12.96 1.95 -17.03
CA HIS A 144 12.55 2.75 -15.88
C HIS A 144 13.21 2.25 -14.58
N PRO A 145 13.34 3.10 -13.55
CA PRO A 145 13.95 2.68 -12.30
C PRO A 145 13.13 1.57 -11.62
N ILE A 146 13.84 0.63 -10.99
CA ILE A 146 13.24 -0.47 -10.23
C ILE A 146 12.75 0.07 -8.88
N ARG A 147 11.50 -0.25 -8.53
CA ARG A 147 10.97 0.06 -7.19
C ARG A 147 11.58 -0.90 -6.17
N ARG A 148 12.23 -0.37 -5.14
CA ARG A 148 12.70 -1.14 -3.98
C ARG A 148 12.07 -0.59 -2.73
N TYR A 149 11.71 -1.47 -1.80
CA TYR A 149 11.13 -1.04 -0.53
C TYR A 149 12.13 -0.28 0.35
N ALA A 150 13.41 -0.68 0.33
CA ALA A 150 14.48 0.01 1.07
C ALA A 150 14.57 1.50 0.69
N ASP A 151 14.42 1.83 -0.60
CA ASP A 151 14.56 3.19 -1.13
C ASP A 151 13.34 4.09 -0.83
N VAL A 152 12.28 3.54 -0.22
CA VAL A 152 11.09 4.33 0.14
C VAL A 152 11.35 5.11 1.41
N ILE A 153 11.78 6.36 1.25
CA ILE A 153 11.88 7.33 2.34
C ILE A 153 10.57 8.11 2.40
N ARG A 154 9.82 8.00 3.50
CA ARG A 154 8.65 8.83 3.79
C ARG A 154 9.02 9.78 4.93
N GLY A 155 8.71 11.07 4.80
CA GLY A 155 8.93 12.05 5.87
C GLY A 155 10.09 13.04 5.72
N VAL A 156 10.77 13.15 4.56
CA VAL A 156 11.89 14.12 4.39
C VAL A 156 11.43 15.54 4.00
N LYS A 157 10.16 15.72 3.61
CA LYS A 157 9.62 17.07 3.39
C LYS A 157 8.83 17.47 4.63
N PRO A 158 9.12 18.62 5.26
CA PRO A 158 8.24 19.18 6.29
C PRO A 158 6.84 19.26 5.69
N ALA A 159 5.82 18.85 6.45
CA ALA A 159 4.47 19.03 5.96
C ALA A 159 4.27 20.53 5.77
N VAL A 160 3.56 20.92 4.71
CA VAL A 160 3.39 22.33 4.31
C VAL A 160 2.73 23.19 5.42
N ARG A 161 2.27 22.55 6.52
CA ARG A 161 1.52 23.13 7.64
C ARG A 161 2.00 22.66 9.03
N ASP A 162 3.27 22.35 9.24
CA ASP A 162 3.76 21.75 10.51
C ASP A 162 3.32 22.49 11.80
N ASN A 163 3.36 23.83 11.83
CA ASN A 163 2.89 24.58 13.02
C ASN A 163 1.36 24.50 13.24
N PHE A 164 0.56 24.46 12.17
CA PHE A 164 -0.90 24.31 12.24
C PHE A 164 -1.34 22.88 12.60
N ASN A 165 -0.54 21.89 12.22
CA ASN A 165 -0.81 20.49 12.48
C ASN A 165 -0.56 20.08 13.93
N SER A 166 0.43 20.67 14.60
CA SER A 166 0.81 20.24 15.96
C SER A 166 -0.36 20.19 16.94
N LYS A 167 -1.24 21.21 16.95
CA LYS A 167 -2.42 21.26 17.83
C LYS A 167 -3.56 20.36 17.37
N ARG A 168 -3.89 20.38 16.08
CA ARG A 168 -5.04 19.61 15.54
C ARG A 168 -4.76 18.12 15.41
N ALA A 169 -3.53 17.76 15.06
CA ALA A 169 -3.12 16.37 14.86
C ALA A 169 -2.77 15.65 16.16
N ALA A 170 -2.58 16.36 17.28
CA ALA A 170 -2.16 15.75 18.55
C ALA A 170 -3.07 14.58 18.94
N ALA A 171 -4.39 14.80 18.90
CA ALA A 171 -5.36 13.76 19.24
C ALA A 171 -5.30 12.55 18.29
N ALA A 172 -5.21 12.83 16.98
CA ALA A 172 -5.11 11.79 15.98
C ALA A 172 -3.79 11.01 16.06
N LEU A 173 -2.68 11.67 16.38
CA LEU A 173 -1.37 11.03 16.53
C LEU A 173 -1.29 10.19 17.80
N GLU A 174 -1.79 10.70 18.93
CA GLU A 174 -1.83 10.00 20.21
C GLU A 174 -2.74 8.76 20.13
N LEU A 175 -3.98 8.90 19.65
CA LEU A 175 -4.85 7.74 19.49
C LEU A 175 -4.26 6.73 18.51
N ASN A 176 -3.67 7.18 17.40
CA ASN A 176 -3.11 6.28 16.40
C ASN A 176 -1.80 5.60 16.83
N SER A 177 -1.04 6.15 17.77
CA SER A 177 0.10 5.44 18.35
C SER A 177 -0.37 4.24 19.20
N ALA A 178 -1.57 4.31 19.77
CA ALA A 178 -2.19 3.21 20.49
C ALA A 178 -2.85 2.16 19.57
N VAL A 179 -3.62 2.59 18.56
CA VAL A 179 -4.45 1.66 17.76
C VAL A 179 -3.84 1.28 16.41
N GLY A 180 -2.88 2.07 15.92
CA GLY A 180 -2.17 1.83 14.67
C GLY A 180 -3.09 1.70 13.45
N LEU A 181 -4.20 2.42 13.36
CA LEU A 181 -5.16 2.36 12.25
C LEU A 181 -4.72 3.21 11.04
N ARG A 182 -5.25 2.91 9.84
CA ARG A 182 -5.08 3.81 8.70
C ARG A 182 -5.90 5.07 8.93
N ARG A 183 -5.47 6.23 8.42
CA ARG A 183 -6.21 7.50 8.52
C ARG A 183 -7.73 7.37 8.28
N ALA A 184 -8.10 6.66 7.21
CA ALA A 184 -9.51 6.46 6.87
C ALA A 184 -10.25 5.52 7.84
N GLU A 185 -9.56 4.52 8.42
CA GLU A 185 -10.12 3.64 9.47
C GLU A 185 -10.30 4.45 10.76
N LEU A 186 -9.27 5.19 11.18
CA LEU A 186 -9.28 6.06 12.36
C LEU A 186 -10.38 7.13 12.29
N TYR A 187 -10.57 7.76 11.13
CA TYR A 187 -11.60 8.78 10.91
C TYR A 187 -13.03 8.26 11.15
N ARG A 188 -13.28 6.97 10.89
CA ARG A 188 -14.61 6.36 11.00
C ARG A 188 -14.79 5.55 12.28
N LEU A 189 -13.77 5.48 13.14
CA LEU A 189 -13.77 4.60 14.30
C LEU A 189 -14.81 5.06 15.32
N LYS A 190 -15.81 4.22 15.55
CA LYS A 190 -16.91 4.49 16.48
C LYS A 190 -16.67 3.89 17.87
N VAL A 191 -17.41 4.38 18.85
CA VAL A 191 -17.50 3.73 20.17
C VAL A 191 -18.01 2.29 20.05
N ASP A 192 -19.04 2.04 19.24
CA ASP A 192 -19.62 0.71 19.01
C ASP A 192 -18.69 -0.29 18.31
N ASP A 193 -17.61 0.20 17.68
CA ASP A 193 -16.61 -0.66 17.06
C ASP A 193 -15.66 -1.31 18.09
N ILE A 194 -15.73 -0.88 19.36
CA ILE A 194 -14.84 -1.32 20.44
C ILE A 194 -15.55 -2.33 21.33
N THR A 195 -14.92 -3.49 21.53
CA THR A 195 -15.33 -4.47 22.53
C THR A 195 -14.25 -4.56 23.60
N TRP A 196 -14.62 -4.21 24.83
CA TRP A 196 -13.75 -4.29 26.00
C TRP A 196 -13.79 -5.70 26.61
N GLY A 197 -12.63 -6.21 26.98
CA GLY A 197 -12.47 -7.43 27.75
C GLY A 197 -11.53 -7.22 28.93
N LYS A 198 -11.36 -8.25 29.77
CA LYS A 198 -10.44 -8.17 30.91
C LYS A 198 -9.01 -7.99 30.40
N GLY A 199 -8.43 -6.81 30.63
CA GLY A 199 -7.06 -6.46 30.24
C GLY A 199 -6.80 -6.37 28.74
N HIS A 200 -7.85 -6.23 27.91
CA HIS A 200 -7.70 -6.10 26.46
C HIS A 200 -8.88 -5.37 25.82
N ALA A 201 -8.68 -4.92 24.58
CA ALA A 201 -9.73 -4.36 23.73
C ALA A 201 -9.62 -4.91 22.30
N VAL A 202 -10.78 -5.07 21.65
CA VAL A 202 -10.89 -5.43 20.24
C VAL A 202 -11.57 -4.31 19.47
N ILE A 203 -10.90 -3.80 18.44
CA ILE A 203 -11.45 -2.76 17.56
C ILE A 203 -11.81 -3.39 16.22
N LYS A 204 -13.08 -3.31 15.81
CA LYS A 204 -13.52 -3.68 14.47
C LYS A 204 -13.38 -2.49 13.52
N SER A 205 -12.88 -2.71 12.31
CA SER A 205 -12.79 -1.63 11.30
C SER A 205 -12.93 -2.14 9.88
N ILE A 206 -13.37 -1.27 8.98
CA ILE A 206 -13.42 -1.54 7.53
C ILE A 206 -12.21 -0.86 6.86
N GLY A 207 -11.25 -1.70 6.49
CA GLY A 207 -10.02 -1.29 5.86
C GLY A 207 -10.05 -1.23 4.34
N LYS A 208 -8.86 -1.07 3.78
CA LYS A 208 -8.67 -0.89 2.34
C LYS A 208 -9.30 -2.04 1.53
N GLY A 209 -10.20 -1.67 0.61
CA GLY A 209 -10.91 -2.60 -0.26
C GLY A 209 -12.07 -3.33 0.41
N GLY A 210 -12.66 -2.74 1.46
CA GLY A 210 -13.82 -3.31 2.16
C GLY A 210 -13.47 -4.47 3.09
N LYS A 211 -12.20 -4.59 3.51
CA LYS A 211 -11.77 -5.69 4.38
C LYS A 211 -12.18 -5.42 5.81
N HIS A 212 -12.91 -6.35 6.42
CA HIS A 212 -13.15 -6.36 7.86
C HIS A 212 -11.86 -6.73 8.57
N ASN A 213 -11.42 -5.85 9.46
CA ASN A 213 -10.21 -6.00 10.26
C ASN A 213 -10.59 -6.00 11.74
N SER A 214 -9.82 -6.72 12.54
CA SER A 214 -9.89 -6.71 14.00
C SER A 214 -8.53 -6.32 14.54
N THR A 215 -8.45 -5.20 15.25
CA THR A 215 -7.24 -4.80 15.98
C THR A 215 -7.35 -5.29 17.41
N PHE A 216 -6.34 -5.99 17.92
CA PHE A 216 -6.32 -6.57 19.25
C PHE A 216 -5.24 -5.89 20.09
N ILE A 217 -5.63 -5.27 21.21
CA ILE A 217 -4.74 -4.48 22.07
C ILE A 217 -4.75 -5.08 23.47
N THR A 218 -3.56 -5.36 24.01
CA THR A 218 -3.37 -5.88 25.39
C THR A 218 -2.42 -5.02 26.22
N ASP A 219 -1.78 -4.02 25.60
CA ASP A 219 -0.85 -3.13 26.28
C ASP A 219 -1.62 -2.11 27.13
N CYS A 220 -1.36 -2.07 28.44
CA CYS A 220 -2.09 -1.21 29.38
C CYS A 220 -2.00 0.28 29.03
N SER A 221 -0.85 0.75 28.57
CA SER A 221 -0.66 2.16 28.17
C SER A 221 -1.49 2.50 26.93
N LYS A 222 -1.52 1.60 25.93
CA LYS A 222 -2.37 1.76 24.74
C LYS A 222 -3.86 1.66 25.08
N LEU A 223 -4.24 0.80 26.04
CA LEU A 223 -5.62 0.70 26.52
C LEU A 223 -6.07 1.98 27.21
N ALA A 224 -5.23 2.59 28.06
CA ALA A 224 -5.52 3.86 28.72
C ALA A 224 -5.73 5.00 27.70
N ILE A 225 -4.92 5.05 26.64
CA ILE A 225 -5.11 6.02 25.53
C ILE A 225 -6.45 5.75 24.83
N LEU A 226 -6.76 4.50 24.48
CA LEU A 226 -8.03 4.17 23.85
C LEU A 226 -9.23 4.55 24.74
N GLU A 227 -9.15 4.26 26.03
CA GLU A 227 -10.18 4.56 27.03
C GLU A 227 -10.40 6.06 27.18
N LYS A 228 -9.32 6.85 27.25
CA LYS A 228 -9.40 8.33 27.25
C LYS A 228 -10.25 8.86 26.09
N TYR A 229 -9.98 8.41 24.86
CA TYR A 229 -10.74 8.85 23.68
C TYR A 229 -12.15 8.26 23.60
N TYR A 230 -12.34 7.07 24.16
CA TYR A 230 -13.66 6.43 24.28
C TYR A 230 -14.57 7.24 25.20
N MET A 231 -14.09 7.60 26.40
CA MET A 231 -14.85 8.40 27.37
C MET A 231 -15.10 9.81 26.85
N ASP A 232 -14.10 10.47 26.26
CA ASP A 232 -14.24 11.79 25.63
C ASP A 232 -15.31 11.80 24.52
N ALA A 233 -15.46 10.70 23.76
CA ALA A 233 -16.54 10.58 22.77
C ALA A 233 -17.91 10.47 23.44
N LEU A 234 -18.04 9.65 24.49
CA LEU A 234 -19.30 9.48 25.23
C LEU A 234 -19.75 10.77 25.92
N GLU A 235 -18.85 11.45 26.63
CA GLU A 235 -19.12 12.70 27.35
C GLU A 235 -19.61 13.82 26.42
N ASN A 236 -19.09 13.84 25.19
CA ASN A 236 -19.47 14.82 24.17
C ASN A 236 -20.59 14.33 23.24
N GLY A 237 -21.21 13.17 23.52
CA GLY A 237 -22.29 12.62 22.70
C GLY A 237 -21.90 12.34 21.24
N ARG A 238 -20.64 11.96 20.98
CA ARG A 238 -20.11 11.67 19.64
C ARG A 238 -20.10 10.17 19.35
N ASP A 239 -20.57 9.80 18.16
CA ASP A 239 -20.43 8.43 17.65
C ASP A 239 -18.97 8.02 17.44
N THR A 240 -18.11 8.94 17.00
CA THR A 240 -16.72 8.68 16.64
C THR A 240 -15.76 9.12 17.73
N LEU A 241 -14.68 8.34 17.93
CA LEU A 241 -13.63 8.65 18.92
C LEU A 241 -12.98 10.01 18.68
N LEU A 242 -12.79 10.39 17.42
CA LEU A 242 -12.26 11.69 17.03
C LEU A 242 -13.32 12.49 16.27
N SER A 243 -13.35 13.80 16.51
CA SER A 243 -14.17 14.73 15.77
C SER A 243 -13.61 14.96 14.35
N SER A 244 -14.46 15.47 13.45
CA SER A 244 -14.01 15.88 12.12
C SER A 244 -12.93 16.96 12.16
N GLU A 245 -12.94 17.83 13.19
CA GLU A 245 -11.90 18.84 13.37
C GLU A 245 -10.55 18.23 13.78
N GLN A 246 -10.56 17.27 14.72
CA GLN A 246 -9.35 16.55 15.14
C GLN A 246 -8.72 15.74 13.99
N MET A 247 -9.51 15.36 12.98
CA MET A 247 -9.03 14.65 11.80
C MET A 247 -8.70 15.56 10.61
N ASN A 248 -8.96 16.87 10.72
CA ASN A 248 -8.69 17.87 9.68
C ASN A 248 -7.23 18.36 9.71
N HIS A 249 -6.30 17.46 9.37
CA HIS A 249 -4.86 17.70 9.31
C HIS A 249 -4.19 16.74 8.31
N ASP A 250 -2.96 17.01 7.89
CA ASP A 250 -2.20 16.18 6.94
C ASP A 250 -1.01 15.42 7.58
N ALA A 251 -0.95 15.36 8.92
CA ALA A 251 0.10 14.61 9.64
C ALA A 251 0.26 13.15 9.17
N ASP A 252 1.48 12.62 9.28
CA ASP A 252 1.82 11.27 8.81
C ASP A 252 1.34 10.17 9.78
N LEU A 253 0.04 9.88 9.74
CA LEU A 253 -0.55 8.76 10.47
C LEU A 253 -0.04 7.39 9.98
N HIS A 254 0.61 7.32 8.82
CA HIS A 254 1.23 6.06 8.39
C HIS A 254 2.53 5.80 9.15
N HIS A 255 3.28 6.85 9.45
CA HIS A 255 4.44 6.77 10.33
C HIS A 255 4.03 6.38 11.74
N ALA A 256 3.02 7.02 12.33
CA ALA A 256 2.49 6.63 13.65
C ALA A 256 2.02 5.16 13.70
N ARG A 257 1.36 4.68 12.64
CA ARG A 257 1.01 3.24 12.50
C ARG A 257 2.24 2.34 12.47
N ALA A 258 3.33 2.77 11.83
CA ALA A 258 4.58 2.01 11.81
C ALA A 258 5.24 1.96 13.19
N GLN A 259 5.24 3.08 13.91
CA GLN A 259 5.72 3.14 15.28
C GLN A 259 4.91 2.22 16.20
N CYS A 260 3.58 2.28 16.16
CA CYS A 260 2.69 1.39 16.92
C CYS A 260 3.03 -0.10 16.69
N ALA A 261 3.27 -0.49 15.44
CA ALA A 261 3.65 -1.86 15.08
C ALA A 261 5.05 -2.25 15.56
N MET A 262 6.01 -1.31 15.52
CA MET A 262 7.35 -1.51 16.06
C MET A 262 7.33 -1.69 17.58
N ASP A 263 6.57 -0.86 18.28
CA ASP A 263 6.44 -0.91 19.74
C ASP A 263 5.77 -2.22 20.16
N GLU A 264 4.74 -2.66 19.43
CA GLU A 264 4.10 -3.95 19.67
C GLU A 264 5.06 -5.13 19.41
N TYR A 265 5.86 -5.07 18.35
CA TYR A 265 6.88 -6.08 18.09
C TYR A 265 7.89 -6.16 19.24
N LYS A 266 8.42 -5.02 19.69
CA LYS A 266 9.36 -4.95 20.80
C LYS A 266 8.75 -5.50 22.10
N ARG A 267 7.51 -5.11 22.42
CA ARG A 267 6.78 -5.60 23.59
C ARG A 267 6.65 -7.12 23.59
N VAL A 268 6.24 -7.69 22.45
CA VAL A 268 6.10 -9.15 22.30
C VAL A 268 7.45 -9.86 22.39
N MET A 269 8.51 -9.27 21.83
CA MET A 269 9.87 -9.81 21.94
C MET A 269 10.41 -9.79 23.37
N GLU A 270 10.20 -8.70 24.11
CA GLU A 270 10.60 -8.63 25.53
C GLU A 270 9.80 -9.63 26.36
N ASP A 271 8.50 -9.75 26.12
CA ASP A 271 7.65 -10.73 26.81
C ASP A 271 8.08 -12.18 26.54
N ILE A 272 8.45 -12.53 25.30
CA ILE A 272 9.02 -13.85 24.98
C ILE A 272 10.38 -14.06 25.62
N LYS A 273 11.19 -13.01 25.77
CA LYS A 273 12.52 -13.09 26.36
C LYS A 273 12.44 -13.30 27.88
N GLU A 274 11.54 -12.57 28.55
CA GLU A 274 11.29 -12.70 29.99
C GLU A 274 10.54 -14.00 30.33
N HIS A 275 9.62 -14.41 29.44
CA HIS A 275 8.75 -15.57 29.61
C HIS A 275 8.70 -16.43 28.33
N PRO A 276 9.71 -17.28 28.08
CA PRO A 276 9.82 -18.08 26.85
C PRO A 276 8.57 -18.93 26.53
N GLU A 277 7.87 -19.41 27.55
CA GLU A 277 6.62 -20.17 27.42
C GLU A 277 5.49 -19.35 26.78
N ARG A 278 5.48 -18.02 26.93
CA ARG A 278 4.48 -17.14 26.31
C ARG A 278 4.59 -17.10 24.78
N ARG A 279 5.71 -17.54 24.20
CA ARG A 279 5.81 -17.72 22.74
C ARG A 279 4.76 -18.68 22.20
N ILE A 280 4.35 -19.69 22.99
CA ILE A 280 3.29 -20.63 22.61
C ILE A 280 1.95 -19.91 22.49
N PHE A 281 1.62 -19.04 23.45
CA PHE A 281 0.40 -18.22 23.40
C PHE A 281 0.31 -17.39 22.11
N TYR A 282 1.39 -16.68 21.74
CA TYR A 282 1.41 -15.89 20.51
C TYR A 282 1.30 -16.75 19.25
N LYS A 283 1.95 -17.92 19.24
CA LYS A 283 1.89 -18.89 18.15
C LYS A 283 0.46 -19.39 17.97
N ASP A 284 -0.20 -19.81 19.05
CA ASP A 284 -1.57 -20.31 19.03
C ASP A 284 -2.57 -19.23 18.63
N TYR A 285 -2.36 -17.99 19.09
CA TYR A 285 -3.16 -16.85 18.64
C TYR A 285 -3.09 -16.68 17.13
N VAL A 286 -1.87 -16.67 16.55
CA VAL A 286 -1.69 -16.53 15.09
C VAL A 286 -2.37 -17.68 14.36
N VAL A 287 -2.19 -18.93 14.79
CA VAL A 287 -2.82 -20.10 14.16
C VAL A 287 -4.35 -20.00 14.21
N ARG A 288 -4.91 -19.69 15.38
CA ARG A 288 -6.36 -19.52 15.58
C ARG A 288 -6.91 -18.39 14.70
N PHE A 289 -6.23 -17.24 14.66
CA PHE A 289 -6.66 -16.10 13.86
C PHE A 289 -6.75 -16.43 12.37
N PHE A 290 -5.78 -17.17 11.82
CA PHE A 290 -5.83 -17.61 10.42
C PHE A 290 -6.99 -18.58 10.16
N LYS A 291 -7.25 -19.50 11.09
CA LYS A 291 -8.37 -20.45 11.03
C LYS A 291 -9.72 -19.73 11.04
N GLU A 292 -9.95 -18.84 12.00
CA GLU A 292 -11.19 -18.06 12.15
C GLU A 292 -11.46 -17.16 10.92
N ASN A 293 -10.40 -16.68 10.26
CA ASN A 293 -10.50 -15.86 9.05
C ASN A 293 -10.52 -16.66 7.74
N ASN A 294 -10.63 -17.99 7.79
CA ASN A 294 -10.62 -18.89 6.63
C ASN A 294 -9.44 -18.62 5.68
N LYS A 295 -8.24 -18.44 6.24
CA LYS A 295 -7.01 -18.17 5.49
C LYS A 295 -5.95 -19.24 5.74
N PRO A 296 -5.24 -19.67 4.68
CA PRO A 296 -4.13 -20.60 4.87
C PRO A 296 -2.94 -19.89 5.50
N LEU A 297 -2.43 -20.44 6.61
CA LEU A 297 -1.13 -20.08 7.17
C LEU A 297 -0.04 -20.83 6.40
N LYS A 298 0.67 -20.11 5.53
CA LYS A 298 1.70 -20.68 4.64
C LYS A 298 3.11 -20.62 5.21
N GLU A 299 3.30 -19.93 6.33
CA GLU A 299 4.62 -19.69 6.91
C GLU A 299 4.89 -20.65 8.06
N ASN A 300 6.12 -21.19 8.13
CA ASN A 300 6.53 -22.07 9.22
C ASN A 300 6.94 -21.23 10.45
N LEU A 301 6.09 -21.22 11.48
CA LEU A 301 6.26 -20.43 12.71
C LEU A 301 7.44 -20.84 13.58
N ASP A 302 7.99 -22.04 13.38
CA ASP A 302 9.14 -22.56 14.13
C ASP A 302 10.48 -22.12 13.53
N LYS A 303 10.46 -21.46 12.37
CA LYS A 303 11.63 -20.84 11.76
C LYS A 303 11.55 -19.32 11.85
N PRO A 304 12.68 -18.62 12.02
CA PRO A 304 12.69 -17.17 11.95
C PRO A 304 12.37 -16.68 10.53
N TYR A 305 11.98 -15.41 10.43
CA TYR A 305 11.89 -14.69 9.17
C TYR A 305 13.22 -14.03 8.83
N ASN A 306 13.85 -14.49 7.75
CA ASN A 306 15.10 -13.93 7.25
C ASN A 306 14.84 -12.92 6.12
N LEU A 307 15.35 -11.71 6.28
CA LEU A 307 15.24 -10.64 5.30
C LEU A 307 16.00 -11.00 4.03
N ARG A 308 15.48 -10.57 2.88
CA ARG A 308 16.09 -10.83 1.55
C ARG A 308 16.16 -9.55 0.72
N GLY A 309 17.01 -9.55 -0.29
CA GLY A 309 17.12 -8.48 -1.27
C GLY A 309 17.61 -7.15 -0.69
N ALA A 310 17.09 -6.04 -1.20
CA ALA A 310 17.58 -4.70 -0.87
C ALA A 310 17.44 -4.34 0.62
N GLY A 311 16.39 -4.81 1.29
CA GLY A 311 16.20 -4.58 2.73
C GLY A 311 17.30 -5.24 3.56
N LYS A 312 17.73 -6.46 3.20
CA LYS A 312 18.83 -7.17 3.87
C LYS A 312 20.13 -6.37 3.77
N LYS A 313 20.48 -5.97 2.54
CA LYS A 313 21.68 -5.16 2.26
C LYS A 313 21.68 -3.83 3.01
N MET A 314 20.49 -3.22 3.19
CA MET A 314 20.34 -1.98 3.95
C MET A 314 20.67 -2.18 5.44
N LEU A 315 20.12 -3.21 6.06
CA LEU A 315 20.37 -3.49 7.49
C LEU A 315 21.79 -3.98 7.76
N GLU A 316 22.35 -4.81 6.87
CA GLU A 316 23.77 -5.24 6.95
C GLU A 316 24.71 -4.03 6.96
N LYS A 317 24.46 -3.03 6.09
CA LYS A 317 25.24 -1.77 6.08
C LYS A 317 25.07 -0.94 7.35
N GLN A 318 23.96 -1.08 8.06
CA GLN A 318 23.67 -0.40 9.32
C GLN A 318 24.13 -1.20 10.55
N GLY A 319 24.70 -2.39 10.38
CA GLY A 319 25.06 -3.28 11.49
C GLY A 319 23.85 -3.83 12.26
N ARG A 320 22.66 -3.86 11.64
CA ARG A 320 21.41 -4.30 12.26
C ARG A 320 21.08 -5.75 11.91
N GLU A 321 20.36 -6.43 12.82
CA GLU A 321 19.90 -7.79 12.61
C GLU A 321 19.01 -7.93 11.36
N THR A 322 19.16 -9.04 10.65
CA THR A 322 18.38 -9.36 9.43
C THR A 322 17.42 -10.53 9.61
N SER A 323 17.38 -11.10 10.82
CA SER A 323 16.48 -12.19 11.22
C SER A 323 15.49 -11.64 12.25
N PHE A 324 14.23 -12.07 12.15
CA PHE A 324 13.15 -11.63 13.03
C PHE A 324 12.38 -12.86 13.53
N ASP A 325 11.89 -12.83 14.78
CA ASP A 325 11.01 -13.90 15.26
C ASP A 325 9.69 -13.87 14.46
N ARG A 326 9.41 -14.98 13.76
CA ARG A 326 8.27 -15.05 12.85
C ARG A 326 6.93 -15.01 13.59
N VAL A 327 6.84 -15.55 14.80
CA VAL A 327 5.62 -15.52 15.61
C VAL A 327 5.31 -14.09 16.01
N ALA A 328 6.28 -13.35 16.55
CA ALA A 328 6.12 -11.94 16.91
C ALA A 328 5.76 -11.08 15.69
N VAL A 329 6.45 -11.28 14.55
CA VAL A 329 6.14 -10.58 13.29
C VAL A 329 4.71 -10.84 12.83
N LEU A 330 4.26 -12.10 12.84
CA LEU A 330 2.91 -12.45 12.37
C LEU A 330 1.84 -12.00 13.36
N TYR A 331 2.11 -12.04 14.66
CA TYR A 331 1.23 -11.48 15.68
C TYR A 331 0.94 -10.01 15.36
N VAL A 332 1.97 -9.17 15.21
CA VAL A 332 1.82 -7.76 14.79
C VAL A 332 1.13 -7.63 13.41
N SER A 333 1.42 -8.55 12.49
CA SER A 333 0.79 -8.59 11.16
C SER A 333 -0.73 -8.77 11.22
N VAL A 334 -1.23 -9.52 12.20
CA VAL A 334 -2.65 -9.83 12.34
C VAL A 334 -3.38 -8.91 13.32
N THR A 335 -2.72 -8.48 14.39
CA THR A 335 -3.34 -7.65 15.45
C THR A 335 -3.29 -6.16 15.17
N ILE A 336 -2.29 -5.64 14.44
CA ILE A 336 -2.16 -4.19 14.18
C ILE A 336 -2.22 -3.89 12.69
N LEU A 337 -1.46 -4.63 11.88
CA LEU A 337 -1.20 -4.23 10.49
C LEU A 337 -2.20 -4.77 9.46
N HIS A 338 -2.87 -5.87 9.78
CA HIS A 338 -3.84 -6.60 8.95
C HIS A 338 -3.26 -7.02 7.58
N HIS A 339 -1.98 -7.40 7.53
CA HIS A 339 -1.31 -7.84 6.29
C HIS A 339 -1.30 -9.35 6.10
N TYR A 340 -1.37 -10.14 7.18
CA TYR A 340 -1.36 -11.61 7.18
C TYR A 340 -0.09 -12.23 6.56
N ARG A 341 1.06 -11.56 6.69
CA ARG A 341 2.34 -12.01 6.13
C ARG A 341 3.54 -11.28 6.71
N SER A 342 4.62 -12.02 6.96
CA SER A 342 5.86 -11.47 7.52
C SER A 342 6.58 -10.54 6.54
N ASP A 343 6.59 -10.84 5.25
CA ASP A 343 7.34 -10.07 4.25
C ASP A 343 6.99 -8.58 4.25
N THR A 344 5.70 -8.29 4.34
CA THR A 344 5.15 -6.94 4.27
C THR A 344 5.26 -6.24 5.60
N THR A 345 5.00 -6.94 6.71
CA THR A 345 5.20 -6.40 8.04
C THR A 345 6.63 -5.92 8.21
N VAL A 346 7.61 -6.77 7.90
CA VAL A 346 9.02 -6.43 8.12
C VAL A 346 9.47 -5.33 7.16
N GLN A 347 9.26 -5.49 5.84
CA GLN A 347 9.80 -4.55 4.84
C GLN A 347 9.16 -3.15 4.86
N HIS A 348 7.91 -3.02 5.32
CA HIS A 348 7.19 -1.74 5.33
C HIS A 348 7.12 -1.08 6.69
N TYR A 349 7.36 -1.81 7.79
CA TYR A 349 7.12 -1.29 9.14
C TYR A 349 8.30 -1.51 10.09
N LEU A 350 8.89 -2.72 10.15
CA LEU A 350 9.89 -3.04 11.19
C LEU A 350 11.33 -2.67 10.83
N ILE A 351 11.63 -2.40 9.56
CA ILE A 351 12.99 -2.02 9.12
C ILE A 351 13.10 -0.57 8.68
N LYS A 352 12.00 0.19 8.83
CA LYS A 352 11.89 1.55 8.34
C LYS A 352 12.60 2.57 9.20
#